data_AF-A0A0D6KXS1-F1
#
_entry.id   AF-A0A0D6KXS1-F1
#
_cell.length_a   1.000
_cell.length_b   1.000
_cell.length_c   1.000
_cell.angle_alpha   90.00
_cell.angle_beta   90.00
_cell.angle_gamma   90.00
#
_symmetry.space_group_name_H-M   'P 1'
#
loop_
_entity.id
_entity.type
_entity.pdbx_description
1 polymer ?
#
loop_
_entity_poly.entity_id
_entity_poly.type
_entity_poly.pdbx_seq_one_letter_code
_entity_poly.pdbx_strand_id
1 'polypeptide(L)'
;MPVSYSGDLRRRVIAGWEAKEGSQRHLAQRFKVSLSFVRNLLRHYRQNGEIEAKQRGGHQKPTIQNEHLILIQSWVEEKNDLLLRELCVGVARRRHRFAESTGVRVSIPTMHRAVEKLGLRCKKKSLRK
;
A
#
# COMPACT_ATOMS: atom_id res chain seq x y z
N MET A 1 17.98 2.79 4.33
CA MET A 1 17.65 2.37 2.95
C MET A 1 18.28 3.35 1.96
N PRO A 2 18.81 2.89 0.80
CA PRO A 2 19.53 3.76 -0.12
C PRO A 2 18.61 4.82 -0.78
N VAL A 3 19.04 6.08 -0.77
CA VAL A 3 18.33 7.24 -1.34
C VAL A 3 18.37 7.20 -2.87
N SER A 4 17.32 7.67 -3.54
CA SER A 4 17.32 7.78 -5.00
C SER A 4 18.13 8.99 -5.45
N TYR A 5 18.87 8.85 -6.55
CA TYR A 5 19.47 10.01 -7.22
C TYR A 5 18.41 11.06 -7.54
N SER A 6 18.80 12.34 -7.38
CA SER A 6 17.94 13.51 -7.58
C SER A 6 17.32 13.54 -8.98
N GLY A 7 16.12 14.13 -9.08
CA GLY A 7 15.43 14.32 -10.36
C GLY A 7 16.26 15.15 -11.36
N ASP A 8 17.02 16.12 -10.86
CA ASP A 8 17.91 16.94 -11.69
C ASP A 8 19.02 16.11 -12.36
N LEU A 9 19.67 15.22 -11.60
CA LEU A 9 20.71 14.34 -12.16
C LEU A 9 20.13 13.44 -13.26
N ARG A 10 18.92 12.92 -13.06
CA ARG A 10 18.23 12.10 -14.05
C ARG A 10 17.92 12.87 -15.33
N ARG A 11 17.39 14.10 -15.19
CA ARG A 11 17.12 15.00 -16.33
C ARG A 11 18.37 15.27 -17.14
N ARG A 12 19.49 15.60 -16.48
CA ARG A 12 20.76 15.89 -17.16
C ARG A 12 21.33 14.68 -17.90
N VAL A 13 21.22 13.48 -17.31
CA VAL A 13 21.65 12.24 -17.98
C VAL A 13 20.81 11.94 -19.23
N ILE A 14 19.50 12.18 -19.17
CA ILE A 14 18.59 11.98 -20.31
C ILE A 14 18.87 13.01 -21.41
N ALA A 15 19.00 14.28 -21.06
CA ALA A 15 19.33 15.34 -22.01
C ALA A 15 20.65 15.04 -22.75
N GLY A 16 21.68 14.56 -22.04
CA GLY A 16 22.94 14.17 -22.68
C GLY A 16 22.84 12.93 -23.56
N TRP A 17 21.90 12.03 -23.26
CA TRP A 17 21.60 10.89 -24.13
C TRP A 17 20.83 11.32 -25.40
N GLU A 18 19.86 12.22 -25.27
CA GLU A 18 19.08 12.76 -26.40
C GLU A 18 19.96 13.58 -27.34
N ALA A 19 20.89 14.37 -26.80
CA ALA A 19 21.89 15.11 -27.55
C ALA A 19 22.99 14.22 -28.18
N LYS A 20 22.91 12.89 -28.01
CA LYS A 20 23.87 11.90 -28.54
C LYS A 20 25.33 12.22 -28.18
N GLU A 21 25.57 12.77 -26.99
CA GLU A 21 26.90 13.20 -26.52
C GLU A 21 27.88 12.04 -26.29
N GLY A 22 27.44 10.79 -26.47
CA GLY A 22 28.31 9.62 -26.46
C GLY A 22 27.58 8.33 -26.07
N SER A 23 28.38 7.31 -25.76
CA SER A 23 27.87 6.01 -25.28
C SER A 23 27.34 6.11 -23.85
N GLN A 24 26.52 5.13 -23.43
CA GLN A 24 26.02 5.05 -22.05
C GLN A 24 27.15 4.99 -21.01
N ARG A 25 28.30 4.41 -21.37
CA ARG A 25 29.51 4.39 -20.52
C ARG A 25 30.13 5.78 -20.38
N HIS A 26 30.17 6.54 -21.48
CA HIS A 26 30.64 7.91 -21.46
C HIS A 26 29.76 8.80 -20.58
N LEU A 27 28.43 8.68 -20.70
CA LEU A 27 27.49 9.40 -19.82
C LEU A 27 27.66 9.02 -18.35
N ALA A 28 27.84 7.73 -18.05
CA ALA A 28 28.09 7.26 -16.69
C ALA A 28 29.34 7.91 -16.08
N GLN A 29 30.43 7.98 -16.84
CA GLN A 29 31.67 8.64 -16.40
C GLN A 29 31.49 10.15 -16.23
N ARG A 30 30.87 10.83 -17.21
CA ARG A 30 30.64 12.29 -17.18
C ARG A 30 29.83 12.71 -15.96
N PHE A 31 28.77 11.97 -15.64
CA PHE A 31 27.90 12.27 -14.50
C PHE A 31 28.33 11.60 -13.20
N LYS A 32 29.48 10.89 -13.18
CA LYS A 32 30.02 10.16 -12.01
C LYS A 32 29.00 9.21 -11.37
N VAL A 33 28.22 8.52 -12.21
CA VAL A 33 27.21 7.54 -11.80
C VAL A 33 27.54 6.16 -12.32
N SER A 34 26.92 5.13 -11.76
CA SER A 34 27.11 3.77 -12.25
C SER A 34 26.49 3.56 -13.64
N LEU A 35 27.10 2.70 -14.45
CA LEU A 35 26.54 2.30 -15.75
C LEU A 35 25.14 1.66 -15.59
N SER A 36 24.94 0.89 -14.52
CA SER A 36 23.66 0.28 -14.19
C SER A 36 22.57 1.32 -13.94
N PHE A 37 22.89 2.45 -13.30
CA PHE A 37 21.95 3.56 -13.14
C PHE A 37 21.53 4.15 -14.48
N VAL A 38 22.48 4.48 -15.36
CA VAL A 38 22.19 5.03 -16.69
C VAL A 38 21.35 4.07 -17.53
N ARG A 39 21.71 2.78 -17.55
CA ARG A 39 20.95 1.74 -18.26
C ARG A 39 19.51 1.63 -17.78
N ASN A 40 19.33 1.60 -16.46
CA ASN A 40 18.00 1.49 -15.85
C ASN A 40 17.16 2.75 -16.10
N LEU A 41 17.77 3.94 -16.02
CA LEU A 41 17.11 5.21 -16.29
C LEU A 41 16.64 5.30 -17.74
N LEU A 42 17.51 4.99 -18.70
CA LEU A 42 17.15 5.02 -20.12
C LEU A 42 16.09 3.97 -20.48
N ARG A 43 16.15 2.78 -19.87
CA ARG A 43 15.10 1.76 -20.04
C ARG A 43 13.75 2.28 -19.55
N HIS A 44 13.72 2.91 -18.36
CA HIS A 44 12.51 3.50 -17.81
C HIS A 44 11.96 4.61 -18.71
N TYR A 45 12.83 5.51 -19.16
CA TYR A 45 12.48 6.62 -20.04
C TYR A 45 11.86 6.14 -21.36
N ARG A 46 12.43 5.10 -21.98
CA ARG A 46 11.87 4.53 -23.23
C ARG A 46 10.51 3.85 -23.04
N GLN A 47 10.24 3.28 -21.87
CA GLN A 47 9.01 2.54 -21.62
C GLN A 47 7.85 3.45 -21.23
N ASN A 48 8.12 4.46 -20.40
CA ASN A 48 7.08 5.26 -19.76
C ASN A 48 7.11 6.75 -20.16
N GLY A 49 8.18 7.23 -20.80
CA GLY A 49 8.42 8.66 -21.00
C GLY A 49 8.73 9.44 -19.72
N GLU A 50 8.76 8.76 -18.57
CA GLU A 50 8.90 9.38 -17.25
C GLU A 50 10.36 9.45 -16.80
N ILE A 51 10.74 10.64 -16.33
CA ILE A 51 12.08 10.95 -15.80
C ILE A 51 12.15 10.74 -14.28
N GLU A 52 11.01 10.89 -13.61
CA GLU A 52 10.91 10.82 -12.15
C GLU A 52 11.13 9.39 -11.63
N ALA A 53 11.55 9.31 -10.37
CA ALA A 53 11.68 8.02 -9.71
C ALA A 53 10.31 7.37 -9.53
N LYS A 54 10.21 6.05 -9.76
CA LYS A 54 9.05 5.28 -9.32
C LYS A 54 8.79 5.58 -7.86
N GLN A 55 7.52 5.85 -7.53
CA GLN A 55 7.10 6.08 -6.16
C GLN A 55 7.59 4.92 -5.29
N ARG A 56 8.32 5.26 -4.23
CA ARG A 56 8.85 4.29 -3.29
C ARG A 56 7.79 4.01 -2.26
N GLY A 57 7.39 2.75 -2.19
CA GLY A 57 6.35 2.32 -1.26
C GLY A 57 4.94 2.59 -1.79
N GLY A 58 3.99 2.20 -0.96
CA GLY A 58 2.60 1.98 -1.33
C GLY A 58 2.19 0.65 -0.72
N HIS A 59 1.33 0.69 0.29
CA HIS A 59 0.67 -0.52 0.73
C HIS A 59 -0.25 -0.99 -0.40
N GLN A 60 -0.29 -2.30 -0.67
CA GLN A 60 -1.41 -2.85 -1.45
C GLN A 60 -2.71 -2.32 -0.85
N LYS A 61 -3.62 -1.87 -1.72
CA LYS A 61 -4.93 -1.39 -1.29
C LYS A 61 -5.56 -2.47 -0.38
N PRO A 62 -5.98 -2.13 0.85
CA PRO A 62 -6.54 -3.12 1.75
C PRO A 62 -7.76 -3.77 1.10
N THR A 63 -7.87 -5.09 1.22
CA THR A 63 -9.00 -5.88 0.68
C THR A 63 -10.35 -5.36 1.16
N ILE A 64 -10.39 -4.79 2.37
CA ILE A 64 -11.56 -4.11 2.92
C ILE A 64 -11.41 -2.62 2.63
N GLN A 65 -12.12 -2.17 1.59
CA GLN A 65 -12.23 -0.77 1.18
C GLN A 65 -13.28 -0.03 2.02
N ASN A 66 -13.37 1.30 1.86
CA ASN A 66 -14.22 2.15 2.70
C ASN A 66 -15.72 1.80 2.59
N GLU A 67 -16.20 1.36 1.43
CA GLU A 67 -17.58 0.91 1.23
C GLU A 67 -17.91 -0.31 2.11
N HIS A 68 -16.96 -1.24 2.21
CA HIS A 68 -17.06 -2.41 3.07
C HIS A 68 -17.01 -2.05 4.56
N LEU A 69 -16.31 -0.97 4.92
CA LEU A 69 -16.27 -0.49 6.30
C LEU A 69 -17.63 0.04 6.77
N ILE A 70 -18.39 0.70 5.90
CA ILE A 70 -19.74 1.22 6.23
C ILE A 70 -20.70 0.06 6.55
N LEU A 71 -20.69 -1.01 5.72
CA LEU A 71 -21.49 -2.22 5.97
C LEU A 71 -21.10 -2.91 7.27
N ILE A 72 -19.80 -3.00 7.56
CA ILE A 72 -19.32 -3.59 8.82
C ILE A 72 -19.74 -2.72 10.01
N GLN A 73 -19.72 -1.40 9.88
CA GLN A 73 -20.14 -0.48 10.92
C GLN A 73 -21.63 -0.64 11.26
N SER A 74 -22.51 -0.67 10.25
CA SER A 74 -23.96 -0.87 10.49
C SER A 74 -24.26 -2.18 11.21
N TRP A 75 -23.53 -3.26 10.89
CA TRP A 75 -23.72 -4.55 11.57
C TRP A 75 -23.22 -4.57 13.01
N VAL A 76 -22.22 -3.74 13.33
CA VAL A 76 -21.68 -3.70 14.70
C VAL A 76 -22.53 -2.78 15.59
N GLU A 77 -23.08 -1.70 15.06
CA GLU A 77 -24.02 -0.84 15.80
C GLU A 77 -25.30 -1.59 16.18
N GLU A 78 -25.77 -2.50 15.32
CA GLU A 78 -26.97 -3.30 15.56
C GLU A 78 -26.79 -4.36 16.69
N LYS A 79 -25.55 -4.86 16.91
CA LYS A 79 -25.27 -5.89 17.94
C LYS A 79 -23.93 -5.65 18.64
N ASN A 80 -23.91 -4.68 19.54
CA ASN A 80 -22.73 -4.28 20.31
C ASN A 80 -22.61 -5.00 21.67
N ASP A 81 -22.56 -6.33 21.67
CA ASP A 81 -22.34 -7.11 22.89
C ASP A 81 -21.43 -8.29 22.59
N LEU A 82 -20.12 -8.16 22.79
CA LEU A 82 -19.25 -9.34 22.78
C LEU A 82 -18.11 -9.24 23.79
N LEU A 83 -18.11 -10.19 24.73
CA LEU A 83 -16.98 -10.55 25.61
C LEU A 83 -15.81 -11.08 24.78
N LEU A 84 -14.58 -11.03 25.30
CA LEU A 84 -13.33 -11.35 24.58
C LEU A 84 -13.34 -12.70 23.82
N ARG A 85 -13.98 -13.75 24.36
CA ARG A 85 -14.15 -15.07 23.69
C ARG A 85 -15.14 -15.04 22.53
N GLU A 86 -16.18 -14.22 22.67
CA GLU A 86 -17.19 -14.03 21.64
C GLU A 86 -16.69 -13.15 20.51
N LEU A 87 -15.55 -12.46 20.67
CA LEU A 87 -14.90 -11.72 19.59
C LEU A 87 -14.41 -12.66 18.48
N CYS A 88 -13.73 -13.76 18.80
CA CYS A 88 -13.28 -14.71 17.77
C CYS A 88 -14.46 -15.33 17.02
N VAL A 89 -15.50 -15.73 17.74
CA VAL A 89 -16.73 -16.32 17.16
C VAL A 89 -17.51 -15.26 16.37
N GLY A 90 -17.63 -14.04 16.89
CA GLY A 90 -18.33 -12.92 16.27
C GLY A 90 -17.61 -12.37 15.05
N VAL A 91 -16.27 -12.36 15.04
CA VAL A 91 -15.45 -12.03 13.87
C VAL A 91 -15.57 -13.12 12.80
N ALA A 92 -15.61 -14.40 13.18
CA ALA A 92 -15.86 -15.50 12.24
C ALA A 92 -17.25 -15.42 11.59
N ARG A 93 -18.29 -15.10 12.37
CA ARG A 93 -19.65 -14.86 11.86
C ARG A 93 -19.72 -13.66 10.92
N ARG A 94 -19.12 -12.53 11.30
CA ARG A 94 -19.03 -11.33 10.46
C ARG A 94 -18.28 -11.58 9.16
N ARG A 95 -17.21 -12.38 9.21
CA ARG A 95 -16.45 -12.83 8.03
C ARG A 95 -17.29 -13.70 7.09
N HIS A 96 -18.13 -14.58 7.62
CA HIS A 96 -19.04 -15.41 6.82
C HIS A 96 -20.08 -14.55 6.11
N ARG A 97 -20.75 -13.68 6.88
CA ARG A 97 -21.74 -12.72 6.34
C ARG A 97 -21.11 -11.74 5.33
N PHE A 98 -19.87 -11.32 5.57
CA PHE A 98 -19.10 -10.50 4.65
C PHE A 98 -18.83 -11.23 3.34
N ALA A 99 -18.39 -12.50 3.41
CA ALA A 99 -18.16 -13.32 2.23
C ALA A 99 -19.45 -13.57 1.42
N GLU A 100 -20.60 -13.71 2.08
CA GLU A 100 -21.90 -13.86 1.41
C GLU A 100 -22.35 -12.57 0.70
N SER A 101 -22.14 -11.41 1.33
CA SER A 101 -22.61 -10.12 0.80
C SER A 101 -21.70 -9.51 -0.25
N THR A 102 -20.38 -9.72 -0.15
CA THR A 102 -19.38 -9.12 -1.07
C THR A 102 -18.69 -10.14 -1.95
N GLY A 103 -18.89 -11.44 -1.73
CA GLY A 103 -18.15 -12.51 -2.42
C GLY A 103 -16.68 -12.62 -2.00
N VAL A 104 -16.19 -11.74 -1.12
CA VAL A 104 -14.77 -11.67 -0.74
C VAL A 104 -14.53 -12.38 0.57
N ARG A 105 -13.77 -13.49 0.53
CA ARG A 105 -13.31 -14.18 1.73
C ARG A 105 -12.10 -13.48 2.33
N VAL A 106 -12.27 -12.87 3.49
CA VAL A 106 -11.17 -12.28 4.28
C VAL A 106 -10.72 -13.23 5.40
N SER A 107 -9.52 -13.03 5.92
CA SER A 107 -9.02 -13.75 7.10
C SER A 107 -9.54 -13.11 8.40
N ILE A 108 -9.46 -13.84 9.52
CA ILE A 108 -9.84 -13.33 10.85
C ILE A 108 -9.02 -12.07 11.21
N PRO A 109 -7.68 -12.04 11.04
CA PRO A 109 -6.90 -10.82 11.29
C PRO A 109 -7.29 -9.63 10.41
N THR A 110 -7.63 -9.86 9.14
CA THR A 110 -8.06 -8.78 8.23
C THR A 110 -9.37 -8.15 8.68
N MET A 111 -10.34 -8.99 9.09
CA MET A 111 -11.61 -8.51 9.65
C MET A 111 -11.41 -7.80 11.00
N HIS A 112 -10.53 -8.32 11.87
CA HIS A 112 -10.19 -7.66 13.14
C HIS A 112 -9.61 -6.26 12.91
N ARG A 113 -8.64 -6.12 12.01
CA ARG A 113 -8.04 -4.81 11.67
C ARG A 113 -9.06 -3.83 11.09
N ALA A 114 -10.05 -4.31 10.33
CA ALA A 114 -11.14 -3.47 9.83
C ALA A 114 -12.03 -2.95 10.96
N VAL A 115 -12.37 -3.81 11.93
CA VAL A 115 -13.15 -3.42 13.12
C VAL A 115 -12.36 -2.46 14.02
N GLU A 116 -11.05 -2.68 14.21
CA GLU A 116 -10.18 -1.73 14.92
C GLU A 116 -10.09 -0.38 14.22
N LYS A 117 -9.99 -0.37 12.89
CA LYS A 117 -9.96 0.86 12.08
C LYS A 117 -11.24 1.68 12.22
N LEU A 118 -12.38 1.02 12.43
CA LEU A 118 -13.68 1.65 12.71
C LEU A 118 -13.77 2.24 14.14
N GLY A 119 -12.73 2.13 14.96
CA GLY A 119 -12.73 2.69 16.31
C GLY A 119 -13.68 1.98 17.28
N LEU A 120 -14.22 0.82 16.87
CA LEU A 120 -15.16 0.00 17.63
C LEU A 120 -14.42 -0.74 18.74
N ARG A 121 -13.90 0.00 19.71
CA ARG A 121 -13.35 -0.57 20.95
C ARG A 121 -14.51 -0.91 21.86
N CYS A 122 -14.53 -2.14 22.35
CA CYS A 122 -15.51 -2.58 23.34
C CYS A 122 -15.49 -1.64 24.54
N LYS A 123 -16.66 -1.10 24.90
CA LYS A 123 -16.84 -0.42 26.18
C LYS A 123 -16.57 -1.45 27.27
N LYS A 124 -15.52 -1.24 28.06
CA LYS A 124 -15.18 -2.10 29.20
C LYS A 124 -16.30 -1.93 30.24
N LYS A 125 -17.21 -2.90 30.38
CA LYS A 125 -18.10 -2.94 31.56
C LYS A 125 -17.21 -3.31 32.74
N SER A 126 -16.92 -2.36 33.64
CA SER A 126 -16.28 -2.67 34.91
C SER A 126 -17.21 -3.61 35.66
N LEU A 127 -16.80 -4.87 35.81
CA LEU A 127 -17.40 -5.80 36.76
C LEU A 127 -17.27 -5.14 38.15
N ARG A 128 -18.34 -4.50 38.65
CA ARG A 128 -18.45 -4.23 40.08
C ARG A 128 -18.77 -5.56 40.76
N LYS A 129 -17.87 -5.96 41.66
CA LYS A 129 -18.05 -7.09 42.59
C LYS A 129 -19.25 -6.84 43.50
#